data_AF-A0A4S9S1S2-F1
#
_entry.id   AF-A0A4S9S1S2-F1
#
_cell.length_a   1.000
_cell.length_b   1.000
_cell.length_c   1.000
_cell.angle_alpha   90.00
_cell.angle_beta   90.00
_cell.angle_gamma   90.00
#
_symmetry.space_group_name_H-M   'P 1'
#
loop_
_entity.id
_entity.type
_entity.pdbx_description
1 polymer ?
#
loop_
_entity_poly.entity_id
_entity_poly.type
_entity_poly.pdbx_seq_one_letter_code
_entity_poly.pdbx_strand_id
1 'polypeptide(L)'
;MQDLIFTRTPVLTVRVSMVANNIATALIFEDDADWDVGIRAQMRELAQGSRWLENSTTKSTKSGSPFGEDWDLLWIGHCSTKSGYDPRRWVVPHDATVVPPEHRRYHDKPDMRNWESGPDADNQTRIIFVPTWGVCTTAYAVSIRGAMKLLYHQSLSKFNMAIDMGIGVMCANPPATSDFRCIAPYPAMVGLSRPAGDISKFSDINTAAFGGVQPSEESHSDGLVFSVHQNIDRLIAGEAEFKSQFPDDTGEIMHFDRISAATGHGEIVDAVVN
;
A
#
# COMPACT_ATOMS: atom_id res chain seq x y z
N MET A 1 -13.67 3.70 -18.21
CA MET A 1 -14.46 2.63 -17.58
C MET A 1 -13.44 1.86 -16.74
N GLN A 2 -13.50 1.97 -15.41
CA GLN A 2 -12.61 1.24 -14.51
C GLN A 2 -13.33 -0.06 -14.16
N ASP A 3 -12.89 -1.18 -14.73
CA ASP A 3 -13.41 -2.49 -14.38
C ASP A 3 -12.65 -2.98 -13.15
N LEU A 4 -13.29 -2.93 -11.97
CA LEU A 4 -12.78 -3.62 -10.78
C LEU A 4 -13.04 -5.12 -10.94
N ILE A 5 -11.98 -5.90 -11.13
CA ILE A 5 -12.05 -7.36 -11.18
C ILE A 5 -11.94 -7.89 -9.74
N PHE A 6 -13.08 -8.15 -9.09
CA PHE A 6 -13.16 -8.90 -7.85
C PHE A 6 -13.43 -10.38 -8.14
N THR A 7 -12.39 -11.19 -8.33
CA THR A 7 -12.52 -12.65 -8.37
C THR A 7 -11.28 -13.30 -7.76
N ARG A 8 -11.42 -14.51 -7.19
CA ARG A 8 -10.32 -15.43 -6.81
C ARG A 8 -9.56 -15.95 -8.04
N THR A 9 -9.25 -15.05 -8.95
CA THR A 9 -8.55 -15.33 -10.19
C THR A 9 -7.06 -15.25 -9.89
N PRO A 10 -6.25 -16.27 -10.27
CA PRO A 10 -4.81 -16.19 -10.13
C PRO A 10 -4.29 -14.88 -10.71
N VAL A 11 -3.41 -14.21 -9.98
CA VAL A 11 -2.90 -12.87 -10.33
C VAL A 11 -2.31 -12.82 -11.75
N LEU A 12 -1.72 -13.93 -12.22
CA LEU A 12 -1.24 -14.09 -13.59
C LEU A 12 -2.36 -13.90 -14.63
N THR A 13 -3.54 -14.49 -14.37
CA THR A 13 -4.69 -14.44 -15.26
C THR A 13 -5.27 -13.03 -15.36
N VAL A 14 -5.25 -12.25 -14.28
CA VAL A 14 -5.66 -10.83 -14.32
C VAL A 14 -4.76 -10.07 -15.31
N ARG A 15 -3.44 -10.23 -15.22
CA ARG A 15 -2.47 -9.54 -16.10
C ARG A 15 -2.63 -9.98 -17.56
N VAL A 16 -2.83 -11.27 -17.82
CA VAL A 16 -3.11 -11.79 -19.17
C VAL A 16 -4.40 -11.17 -19.72
N SER A 17 -5.46 -11.09 -18.91
CA SER A 17 -6.73 -10.48 -19.30
C SER A 17 -6.57 -9.00 -19.62
N MET A 18 -5.79 -8.26 -18.83
CA MET A 18 -5.52 -6.85 -19.10
C MET A 18 -4.88 -6.65 -20.47
N VAL A 19 -3.87 -7.45 -20.81
CA VAL A 19 -3.18 -7.37 -22.11
C VAL A 19 -4.11 -7.80 -23.25
N ALA A 20 -4.84 -8.91 -23.08
CA ALA A 20 -5.74 -9.44 -24.10
C ALA A 20 -6.91 -8.50 -24.42
N ASN A 21 -7.45 -7.80 -23.40
CA ASN A 21 -8.63 -6.94 -23.51
C ASN A 21 -8.31 -5.44 -23.50
N ASN A 22 -7.03 -5.06 -23.54
CA ASN A 22 -6.57 -3.67 -23.51
C ASN A 22 -7.10 -2.86 -22.30
N ILE A 23 -7.08 -3.47 -21.11
CA ILE A 23 -7.47 -2.82 -19.85
C ILE A 23 -6.31 -1.97 -19.35
N ALA A 24 -6.51 -0.65 -19.30
CA ALA A 24 -5.44 0.32 -19.02
C ALA A 24 -4.82 0.16 -17.62
N THR A 25 -5.63 -0.09 -16.61
CA THR A 25 -5.19 -0.28 -15.22
C THR A 25 -6.10 -1.28 -14.50
N ALA A 26 -5.55 -2.01 -13.54
CA ALA A 26 -6.31 -2.85 -12.63
C ALA A 26 -5.83 -2.59 -11.19
N LEU A 27 -6.78 -2.56 -10.26
CA LEU A 27 -6.51 -2.56 -8.82
C LEU A 27 -6.82 -3.95 -8.29
N ILE A 28 -5.84 -4.56 -7.62
CA ILE A 28 -5.87 -5.96 -7.18
C ILE A 28 -5.75 -5.98 -5.66
N PHE A 29 -6.61 -6.76 -5.02
CA PHE A 29 -6.60 -7.06 -3.59
C PHE A 29 -6.47 -8.57 -3.40
N GLU A 30 -5.70 -8.99 -2.40
CA GLU A 30 -5.77 -10.36 -1.86
C GLU A 30 -7.13 -10.58 -1.17
N ASP A 31 -7.57 -11.82 -1.02
CA ASP A 31 -8.92 -12.10 -0.52
C ASP A 31 -9.08 -11.89 0.99
N ASP A 32 -7.97 -11.74 1.71
CA ASP A 32 -7.90 -11.34 3.11
C ASP A 32 -7.47 -9.87 3.30
N ALA A 33 -7.47 -9.06 2.24
CA ALA A 33 -7.16 -7.64 2.35
C ALA A 33 -8.28 -6.84 3.06
N ASP A 34 -7.89 -5.81 3.81
CA ASP A 34 -8.78 -4.85 4.46
C ASP A 34 -8.19 -3.44 4.37
N TRP A 35 -9.01 -2.42 4.62
CA TRP A 35 -8.59 -1.01 4.51
C TRP A 35 -9.32 -0.14 5.54
N ASP A 36 -8.80 1.07 5.79
CA ASP A 36 -9.47 2.02 6.66
C ASP A 36 -10.73 2.60 6.00
N VAL A 37 -11.74 2.95 6.79
CA VAL A 37 -12.95 3.67 6.31
C VAL A 37 -12.60 4.94 5.49
N GLY A 38 -11.44 5.54 5.78
CA GLY A 38 -10.88 6.71 5.09
C GLY A 38 -10.16 6.45 3.76
N ILE A 39 -10.18 5.23 3.21
CA ILE A 39 -9.38 4.83 2.02
C ILE A 39 -9.52 5.78 0.82
N ARG A 40 -10.69 6.41 0.63
CA ARG A 40 -10.87 7.36 -0.47
C ARG A 40 -10.00 8.61 -0.33
N ALA A 41 -9.80 9.10 0.89
CA ALA A 41 -8.91 10.24 1.17
C ALA A 41 -7.45 9.81 1.00
N GLN A 42 -7.07 8.64 1.54
CA GLN A 42 -5.74 8.06 1.34
C GLN A 42 -5.40 7.92 -0.16
N MET A 43 -6.31 7.39 -0.97
CA MET A 43 -6.12 7.24 -2.42
C MET A 43 -6.06 8.57 -3.17
N ARG A 44 -6.71 9.63 -2.66
CA ARG A 44 -6.57 10.99 -3.20
C ARG A 44 -5.16 11.53 -2.96
N GLU A 45 -4.56 11.26 -1.80
CA GLU A 45 -3.18 11.63 -1.51
C GLU A 45 -2.19 10.79 -2.31
N LEU A 46 -2.43 9.48 -2.48
CA LEU A 46 -1.66 8.64 -3.39
C LEU A 46 -1.67 9.18 -4.82
N ALA A 47 -2.84 9.60 -5.31
CA ALA A 47 -2.98 10.21 -6.63
C ALA A 47 -2.16 11.52 -6.76
N GLN A 48 -2.15 12.36 -5.74
CA GLN A 48 -1.34 13.59 -5.72
C GLN A 48 0.15 13.29 -5.67
N GLY A 49 0.57 12.42 -4.75
CA GLY A 49 1.96 12.01 -4.60
C GLY A 49 2.50 11.33 -5.86
N SER A 50 1.70 10.46 -6.48
CA SER A 50 2.08 9.78 -7.73
C SER A 50 2.40 10.79 -8.83
N ARG A 51 1.49 11.73 -9.12
CA ARG A 51 1.71 12.77 -10.14
C ARG A 51 2.92 13.66 -9.81
N TRP A 52 3.14 13.95 -8.54
CA TRP A 52 4.28 14.77 -8.11
C TRP A 52 5.62 14.01 -8.28
N LEU A 53 5.64 12.70 -8.02
CA LEU A 53 6.82 11.84 -8.22
C LEU A 53 7.13 11.56 -9.70
N GLU A 54 6.16 11.67 -10.61
CA GLU A 54 6.38 11.43 -12.04
C GLU A 54 7.26 12.48 -12.75
N ASN A 55 7.60 13.62 -12.13
CA ASN A 55 8.48 14.67 -12.70
C ASN A 55 8.25 14.95 -14.20
N SER A 56 7.03 15.32 -14.56
CA SER A 56 6.67 15.49 -15.97
C SER A 56 7.39 16.70 -16.60
N THR A 57 8.57 16.46 -17.15
CA THR A 57 9.25 17.37 -18.11
C THR A 57 8.47 17.48 -19.43
N THR A 58 7.54 16.55 -19.67
CA THR A 58 6.55 16.59 -20.75
C THR A 58 5.21 17.05 -20.21
N LYS A 59 5.03 18.36 -20.02
CA LYS A 59 3.75 19.03 -19.70
C LYS A 59 2.56 18.49 -20.54
N SER A 60 2.00 17.36 -20.15
CA SER A 60 0.64 16.97 -20.50
C SER A 60 -0.21 17.56 -19.38
N THR A 61 -0.58 18.82 -19.56
CA THR A 61 -1.39 19.58 -18.60
C THR A 61 -2.83 19.07 -18.45
N LYS A 62 -3.12 17.87 -18.99
CA LYS A 62 -4.38 17.13 -18.81
C LYS A 62 -4.14 15.63 -18.95
N SER A 63 -3.37 15.01 -18.06
CA SER A 63 -3.54 13.56 -17.87
C SER A 63 -4.98 13.33 -17.39
N GLY A 64 -5.73 12.52 -18.12
CA GLY A 64 -7.07 12.08 -17.71
C GLY A 64 -7.04 11.08 -16.55
N SER A 65 -5.84 10.60 -16.18
CA SER A 65 -5.63 9.64 -15.11
C SER A 65 -5.45 10.34 -13.76
N PRO A 66 -6.29 10.03 -12.75
CA PRO A 66 -6.10 10.54 -11.40
C PRO A 66 -4.72 10.20 -10.81
N PHE A 67 -4.11 9.08 -11.18
CA PHE A 67 -2.84 8.65 -10.56
C PHE A 67 -1.59 9.01 -11.38
N GLY A 68 -1.75 9.77 -12.47
CA GLY A 68 -0.67 9.90 -13.46
C GLY A 68 -0.64 8.72 -14.44
N GLU A 69 0.27 8.79 -15.39
CA GLU A 69 0.36 7.86 -16.54
C GLU A 69 1.69 7.13 -16.60
N ASP A 70 2.67 7.51 -15.78
CA ASP A 70 4.04 7.02 -15.87
C ASP A 70 4.47 6.12 -14.71
N TRP A 71 3.52 5.44 -14.07
CA TRP A 71 3.78 4.36 -13.13
C TRP A 71 3.49 2.98 -13.76
N ASP A 72 4.15 1.95 -13.26
CA ASP A 72 3.88 0.54 -13.59
C ASP A 72 3.16 -0.17 -12.45
N LEU A 73 3.51 0.17 -11.20
CA LEU A 73 2.94 -0.41 -9.99
C LEU A 73 2.69 0.66 -8.91
N LEU A 74 1.48 0.72 -8.37
CA LEU A 74 1.18 1.42 -7.12
C LEU A 74 1.02 0.38 -6.01
N TRP A 75 1.99 0.28 -5.11
CA TRP A 75 2.06 -0.78 -4.11
C TRP A 75 1.37 -0.35 -2.81
N ILE A 76 0.04 -0.37 -2.77
CA ILE A 76 -0.74 0.26 -1.69
C ILE A 76 -0.92 -0.61 -0.43
N GLY A 77 -0.72 -1.93 -0.57
CA GLY A 77 -0.72 -2.92 0.51
C GLY A 77 0.55 -3.77 0.44
N HIS A 78 1.42 -3.61 1.43
CA HIS A 78 2.69 -4.30 1.59
C HIS A 78 3.00 -4.47 3.09
N CYS A 79 3.88 -5.41 3.40
CA CYS A 79 4.32 -5.65 4.78
C CYS A 79 5.73 -5.13 5.06
N SER A 80 6.48 -4.69 4.04
CA SER A 80 7.82 -4.08 4.13
C SER A 80 8.17 -3.39 2.82
N THR A 81 8.81 -2.21 2.93
CA THR A 81 9.32 -1.42 1.80
C THR A 81 10.61 -0.70 2.17
N LYS A 82 11.45 -0.39 1.18
CA LYS A 82 12.68 0.39 1.36
C LYS A 82 12.63 1.70 0.58
N SER A 83 13.03 2.79 1.22
CA SER A 83 13.25 4.07 0.53
C SER A 83 14.35 3.94 -0.51
N GLY A 84 14.07 4.46 -1.71
CA GLY A 84 15.05 4.54 -2.77
C GLY A 84 15.93 5.78 -2.73
N TYR A 85 16.74 5.93 -3.78
CA TYR A 85 17.64 7.07 -3.98
C TYR A 85 16.92 8.38 -4.31
N ASP A 86 15.64 8.31 -4.70
CA ASP A 86 14.86 9.51 -4.97
C ASP A 86 14.64 10.27 -3.66
N PRO A 87 15.07 11.55 -3.54
CA PRO A 87 14.88 12.33 -2.33
C PRO A 87 13.45 12.86 -2.17
N ARG A 88 12.58 12.66 -3.17
CA ARG A 88 11.25 13.23 -3.20
C ARG A 88 10.28 12.43 -2.35
N ARG A 89 9.53 13.10 -1.48
CA ARG A 89 8.48 12.52 -0.64
C ARG A 89 7.21 13.35 -0.77
N TRP A 90 6.09 12.71 -1.06
CA TRP A 90 4.79 13.34 -0.80
C TRP A 90 4.40 12.99 0.63
N VAL A 91 4.40 13.99 1.50
CA VAL A 91 4.23 13.84 2.94
C VAL A 91 2.81 14.22 3.29
N VAL A 92 2.11 13.35 4.02
CA VAL A 92 0.75 13.54 4.52
C VAL A 92 0.84 13.56 6.05
N PRO A 93 0.94 14.74 6.67
CA PRO A 93 0.93 14.88 8.12
C PRO A 93 -0.48 14.70 8.69
N HIS A 94 -0.57 14.41 9.98
CA HIS A 94 -1.81 14.30 10.76
C HIS A 94 -2.82 13.31 10.15
N ASP A 95 -2.33 12.26 9.51
CA ASP A 95 -3.15 11.19 8.98
C ASP A 95 -3.57 10.25 10.10
N ALA A 96 -4.81 10.41 10.57
CA ALA A 96 -5.38 9.59 11.63
C ALA A 96 -5.40 8.07 11.30
N THR A 97 -5.26 7.69 10.03
CA THR A 97 -5.19 6.29 9.60
C THR A 97 -3.78 5.69 9.66
N VAL A 98 -2.78 6.47 10.08
CA VAL A 98 -1.42 5.97 10.29
C VAL A 98 -1.35 5.20 11.60
N VAL A 99 -1.05 3.90 11.49
CA VAL A 99 -0.78 3.06 12.66
C VAL A 99 0.35 3.69 13.49
N PRO A 100 0.20 3.82 14.82
CA PRO A 100 1.27 4.36 15.66
C PRO A 100 2.58 3.54 15.56
N PRO A 101 3.77 4.15 15.58
CA PRO A 101 5.05 3.48 15.33
C PRO A 101 5.30 2.20 16.15
N GLU A 102 4.87 2.17 17.40
CA GLU A 102 5.00 1.06 18.35
C GLU A 102 4.18 -0.18 17.97
N HIS A 103 3.11 -0.01 17.18
CA HIS A 103 2.25 -1.11 16.72
C HIS A 103 2.59 -1.59 15.31
N ARG A 104 3.56 -0.95 14.64
CA ARG A 104 3.94 -1.28 13.26
C ARG A 104 4.83 -2.53 13.22
N ARG A 105 4.47 -3.48 12.34
CA ARG A 105 5.23 -4.71 12.10
C ARG A 105 5.81 -4.72 10.69
N TYR A 106 6.97 -4.10 10.53
CA TYR A 106 7.72 -4.08 9.26
C TYR A 106 9.13 -4.64 9.50
N HIS A 107 9.59 -5.54 8.63
CA HIS A 107 10.97 -6.03 8.65
C HIS A 107 11.92 -4.96 8.11
N ASP A 108 11.50 -4.25 7.07
CA ASP A 108 12.20 -3.12 6.49
C ASP A 108 11.23 -1.94 6.34
N LYS A 109 11.70 -0.73 6.67
CA LYS A 109 10.94 0.51 6.53
C LYS A 109 11.79 1.62 5.90
N PRO A 110 11.17 2.60 5.22
CA PRO A 110 11.85 3.83 4.84
C PRO A 110 12.35 4.59 6.07
N ASP A 111 13.33 5.46 5.85
CA ASP A 111 13.81 6.37 6.89
C ASP A 111 12.75 7.42 7.21
N MET A 112 12.22 7.35 8.43
CA MET A 112 11.19 8.26 8.93
C MET A 112 11.73 9.26 9.96
N ARG A 113 13.06 9.37 10.15
CA ARG A 113 13.65 10.21 11.22
C ARG A 113 13.14 11.64 11.21
N ASN A 114 12.92 12.23 10.04
CA ASN A 114 12.42 13.59 9.89
C ASN A 114 11.02 13.79 10.52
N TRP A 115 10.16 12.77 10.46
CA TRP A 115 8.76 12.86 10.90
C TRP A 115 8.47 12.09 12.18
N GLU A 116 9.25 11.07 12.56
CA GLU A 116 9.05 10.30 13.81
C GLU A 116 9.94 10.78 14.97
N SER A 117 11.02 11.52 14.69
CA SER A 117 12.01 11.90 15.72
C SER A 117 12.64 13.27 15.48
N GLY A 118 12.17 14.01 14.47
CA GLY A 118 12.64 15.36 14.16
C GLY A 118 12.08 16.42 15.12
N PRO A 119 12.48 17.70 14.95
CA PRO A 119 11.99 18.81 15.78
C PRO A 119 10.47 18.96 15.77
N ASP A 120 9.84 18.69 14.61
CA ASP A 120 8.40 18.79 14.38
C ASP A 120 7.78 17.39 14.19
N ALA A 121 8.25 16.41 14.98
CA ALA A 121 7.82 15.03 14.86
C ALA A 121 6.28 14.87 14.97
N ASP A 122 5.73 14.13 14.02
CA ASP A 122 4.35 13.71 13.94
C ASP A 122 4.30 12.22 13.59
N ASN A 123 4.00 11.40 14.60
CA ASN A 123 3.88 9.95 14.47
C ASN A 123 2.68 9.52 13.60
N GLN A 124 1.80 10.44 13.22
CA GLN A 124 0.71 10.26 12.27
C GLN A 124 1.07 10.73 10.86
N THR A 125 2.34 10.65 10.48
CA THR A 125 2.79 11.00 9.13
C THR A 125 2.83 9.78 8.21
N ARG A 126 2.21 9.91 7.03
CA ARG A 126 2.37 8.99 5.90
C ARG A 126 3.22 9.63 4.81
N ILE A 127 4.12 8.87 4.22
CA ILE A 127 4.88 9.31 3.04
C ILE A 127 4.46 8.50 1.81
N ILE A 128 4.51 9.09 0.63
CA ILE A 128 4.43 8.41 -0.67
C ILE A 128 5.73 8.68 -1.41
N PHE A 129 6.35 7.62 -1.91
CA PHE A 129 7.73 7.64 -2.39
C PHE A 129 7.97 6.57 -3.46
N VAL A 130 9.15 6.64 -4.10
CA VAL A 130 9.64 5.59 -5.02
C VAL A 130 10.44 4.57 -4.21
N PRO A 131 9.94 3.33 -4.04
CA PRO A 131 10.65 2.31 -3.28
C PRO A 131 11.77 1.67 -4.10
N THR A 132 12.80 1.15 -3.42
CA THR A 132 13.85 0.27 -3.99
C THR A 132 13.72 -1.18 -3.51
N TRP A 133 12.64 -1.51 -2.82
CA TRP A 133 12.29 -2.88 -2.46
C TRP A 133 10.89 -2.89 -1.88
N GLY A 134 10.22 -4.04 -1.95
CA GLY A 134 8.96 -4.30 -1.25
C GLY A 134 8.67 -5.80 -1.20
N VAL A 135 7.78 -6.20 -0.29
CA VAL A 135 7.26 -7.58 -0.16
C VAL A 135 5.81 -7.57 0.33
N CYS A 136 5.14 -8.71 0.19
CA CYS A 136 3.69 -8.88 0.29
C CYS A 136 2.92 -8.14 -0.81
N THR A 137 1.82 -8.72 -1.29
CA THR A 137 1.03 -8.18 -2.40
C THR A 137 -0.43 -7.94 -2.03
N THR A 138 -0.69 -7.69 -0.73
CA THR A 138 -2.03 -7.51 -0.15
C THR A 138 -2.92 -6.59 -0.95
N ALA A 139 -2.37 -5.48 -1.46
CA ALA A 139 -2.99 -4.78 -2.57
C ALA A 139 -2.00 -3.98 -3.42
N TYR A 140 -2.27 -3.90 -4.71
CA TYR A 140 -1.53 -3.02 -5.62
C TYR A 140 -2.36 -2.70 -6.87
N ALA A 141 -2.10 -1.53 -7.45
CA ALA A 141 -2.55 -1.21 -8.80
C ALA A 141 -1.43 -1.49 -9.80
N VAL A 142 -1.79 -1.93 -11.00
CA VAL A 142 -0.86 -2.18 -12.10
C VAL A 142 -1.37 -1.54 -13.38
N SER A 143 -0.49 -0.88 -14.14
CA SER A 143 -0.81 -0.35 -15.46
C SER A 143 -0.67 -1.44 -16.52
N ILE A 144 -1.26 -1.27 -17.71
CA ILE A 144 -1.12 -2.27 -18.79
C ILE A 144 0.37 -2.45 -19.18
N ARG A 145 1.16 -1.38 -19.15
CA ARG A 145 2.62 -1.42 -19.35
C ARG A 145 3.30 -2.25 -18.25
N GLY A 146 2.93 -2.00 -17.00
CA GLY A 146 3.39 -2.78 -15.86
C GLY A 146 3.01 -4.27 -15.96
N ALA A 147 1.79 -4.58 -16.39
CA ALA A 147 1.31 -5.94 -16.58
C ALA A 147 2.12 -6.68 -17.66
N MET A 148 2.43 -6.04 -18.79
CA MET A 148 3.29 -6.61 -19.83
C MET A 148 4.71 -6.89 -19.31
N LYS A 149 5.31 -5.95 -18.56
CA LYS A 149 6.63 -6.14 -17.93
C LYS A 149 6.62 -7.30 -16.93
N LEU A 150 5.61 -7.38 -16.07
CA LEU A 150 5.46 -8.47 -15.10
C LEU A 150 5.30 -9.83 -15.79
N LEU A 151 4.47 -9.93 -16.82
CA LEU A 151 4.29 -11.15 -17.60
C LEU A 151 5.60 -11.60 -18.25
N TYR A 152 6.34 -10.67 -18.86
CA TYR A 152 7.65 -10.96 -19.44
C TYR A 152 8.63 -11.49 -18.39
N HIS A 153 8.78 -10.81 -17.26
CA HIS A 153 9.72 -11.22 -16.22
C HIS A 153 9.34 -12.54 -15.54
N GLN A 154 8.06 -12.80 -15.31
CA GLN A 154 7.61 -14.01 -14.61
C GLN A 154 7.53 -15.23 -15.51
N SER A 155 7.35 -15.06 -16.82
CA SER A 155 7.14 -16.17 -17.75
C SER A 155 8.39 -16.50 -18.58
N LEU A 156 9.23 -15.50 -18.88
CA LEU A 156 10.33 -15.63 -19.84
C LEU A 156 11.72 -15.38 -19.25
N SER A 157 11.82 -14.72 -18.10
CA SER A 157 13.10 -14.61 -17.38
C SER A 157 13.29 -15.80 -16.44
N LYS A 158 14.55 -16.14 -16.10
CA LYS A 158 14.87 -17.17 -15.10
C LYS A 158 14.45 -16.68 -13.71
N PHE A 159 13.14 -16.72 -13.45
CA PHE A 159 12.54 -16.20 -12.25
C PHE A 159 12.22 -17.38 -11.31
N ASN A 160 13.01 -17.53 -10.24
CA ASN A 160 12.89 -18.63 -9.26
C ASN A 160 12.60 -18.13 -7.83
N MET A 161 11.90 -17.00 -7.72
CA MET A 161 11.54 -16.39 -6.43
C MET A 161 10.03 -16.36 -6.25
N ALA A 162 9.58 -16.13 -5.01
CA ALA A 162 8.19 -15.81 -4.75
C ALA A 162 7.77 -14.54 -5.51
N ILE A 163 6.47 -14.45 -5.82
CA ILE A 163 5.92 -13.42 -6.72
C ILE A 163 6.16 -12.00 -6.21
N ASP A 164 5.95 -11.79 -4.92
CA ASP A 164 6.13 -10.52 -4.22
C ASP A 164 7.60 -10.09 -4.19
N MET A 165 8.50 -11.02 -3.89
CA MET A 165 9.95 -10.81 -3.93
C MET A 165 10.41 -10.44 -5.35
N GLY A 166 9.78 -11.00 -6.38
CA GLY A 166 10.05 -10.64 -7.77
C GLY A 166 9.70 -9.23 -8.14
N ILE A 167 8.49 -8.83 -7.74
CA ILE A 167 8.03 -7.45 -7.90
C ILE A 167 8.97 -6.52 -7.12
N GLY A 168 9.40 -6.92 -5.91
CA GLY A 168 10.43 -6.22 -5.13
C GLY A 168 11.71 -5.99 -5.91
N VAL A 169 12.26 -7.03 -6.56
CA VAL A 169 13.47 -6.91 -7.42
C VAL A 169 13.22 -5.96 -8.59
N MET A 170 12.05 -6.02 -9.20
CA MET A 170 11.71 -5.14 -10.33
C MET A 170 11.65 -3.67 -9.90
N CYS A 171 11.11 -3.38 -8.71
CA CYS A 171 11.10 -2.05 -8.11
C CYS A 171 12.48 -1.58 -7.59
N ALA A 172 13.38 -2.50 -7.26
CA ALA A 172 14.69 -2.19 -6.69
C ALA A 172 15.68 -1.56 -7.64
N ASN A 173 15.51 -1.86 -8.92
CA ASN A 173 16.48 -1.56 -9.92
C ASN A 173 16.49 -0.04 -10.19
N PRO A 174 17.66 0.63 -10.17
CA PRO A 174 17.74 2.00 -10.61
C PRO A 174 17.19 2.13 -12.04
N PRO A 175 16.65 3.29 -12.45
CA PRO A 175 16.08 3.49 -13.78
C PRO A 175 16.99 3.08 -14.95
N ALA A 176 18.31 3.01 -14.70
CA ALA A 176 19.32 2.57 -15.66
C ALA A 176 19.34 1.05 -15.91
N THR A 177 18.77 0.22 -15.03
CA THR A 177 18.81 -1.26 -15.13
C THR A 177 17.41 -1.91 -15.17
N SER A 178 16.35 -1.16 -14.86
CA SER A 178 14.95 -1.56 -15.05
C SER A 178 14.09 -0.34 -15.32
N ASP A 179 13.21 -0.42 -16.31
CA ASP A 179 12.19 0.60 -16.60
C ASP A 179 10.92 0.39 -15.75
N PHE A 180 10.94 -0.48 -14.72
CA PHE A 180 9.74 -0.78 -13.92
C PHE A 180 9.52 0.27 -12.82
N ARG A 181 8.51 1.13 -12.98
CA ARG A 181 8.27 2.29 -12.10
C ARG A 181 7.28 1.96 -10.98
N CYS A 182 7.77 1.94 -9.75
CA CYS A 182 6.97 1.68 -8.56
C CYS A 182 6.77 2.94 -7.72
N ILE A 183 5.60 3.05 -7.09
CA ILE A 183 5.28 4.08 -6.10
C ILE A 183 4.57 3.39 -4.94
N ALA A 184 4.95 3.71 -3.71
CA ALA A 184 4.39 3.10 -2.51
C ALA A 184 4.13 4.15 -1.43
N PRO A 185 3.04 4.02 -0.64
CA PRO A 185 2.90 4.71 0.63
C PRO A 185 3.68 3.98 1.73
N TYR A 186 4.11 4.70 2.75
CA TYR A 186 4.51 4.12 4.04
C TYR A 186 3.96 4.97 5.20
N PRO A 187 3.28 4.37 6.19
CA PRO A 187 2.83 2.97 6.23
C PRO A 187 1.91 2.58 5.04
N ALA A 188 1.63 1.28 4.88
CA ALA A 188 0.69 0.80 3.86
C ALA A 188 -0.74 1.33 4.11
N MET A 189 -1.55 1.47 3.05
CA MET A 189 -2.96 1.92 3.11
C MET A 189 -3.93 0.75 3.21
N VAL A 190 -3.50 -0.44 2.76
CA VAL A 190 -4.27 -1.68 2.81
C VAL A 190 -3.51 -2.66 3.68
N GLY A 191 -4.22 -3.27 4.61
CA GLY A 191 -3.72 -4.22 5.59
C GLY A 191 -4.30 -5.61 5.40
N LEU A 192 -3.99 -6.51 6.34
CA LEU A 192 -4.46 -7.90 6.33
C LEU A 192 -5.54 -8.10 7.39
N SER A 193 -6.68 -8.64 6.99
CA SER A 193 -7.73 -9.05 7.92
C SER A 193 -7.40 -10.41 8.53
N ARG A 194 -7.46 -10.48 9.85
CA ARG A 194 -7.24 -11.68 10.65
C ARG A 194 -8.56 -12.07 11.32
N PRO A 195 -9.25 -13.11 10.84
CA PRO A 195 -10.48 -13.55 11.49
C PRO A 195 -10.20 -14.20 12.85
N ALA A 196 -11.17 -14.16 13.76
CA ALA A 196 -11.13 -14.97 14.97
C ALA A 196 -11.11 -16.47 14.61
N GLY A 197 -10.50 -17.28 15.46
CA GLY A 197 -10.40 -18.73 15.33
C GLY A 197 -9.00 -19.22 14.96
N ASP A 198 -8.95 -20.29 14.17
CA ASP A 198 -7.71 -21.01 13.87
C ASP A 198 -6.69 -20.13 13.13
N ILE A 199 -5.57 -19.86 13.80
CA ILE A 199 -4.52 -18.97 13.30
C ILE A 199 -3.67 -19.59 12.19
N SER A 200 -3.82 -20.89 11.91
CA SER A 200 -3.19 -21.52 10.73
C SER A 200 -3.67 -20.91 9.41
N LYS A 201 -4.79 -20.16 9.44
CA LYS A 201 -5.29 -19.38 8.30
C LYS A 201 -4.57 -18.04 8.11
N PHE A 202 -3.70 -17.61 9.03
CA PHE A 202 -3.03 -16.31 8.93
C PHE A 202 -1.85 -16.32 7.95
N SER A 203 -1.19 -17.46 7.75
CA SER A 203 -0.15 -17.61 6.73
C SER A 203 0.14 -19.08 6.44
N ASP A 204 0.28 -19.41 5.16
CA ASP A 204 0.63 -20.75 4.67
C ASP A 204 2.14 -20.95 4.46
N ILE A 205 2.95 -19.89 4.60
CA ILE A 205 4.40 -19.90 4.34
C ILE A 205 5.17 -20.66 5.45
N ASN A 206 4.63 -20.74 6.67
CA ASN A 206 5.25 -21.47 7.78
C ASN A 206 4.21 -22.11 8.71
N THR A 207 3.52 -23.14 8.22
CA THR A 207 2.51 -23.88 8.99
C THR A 207 3.05 -24.49 10.30
N ALA A 208 4.37 -24.77 10.38
CA ALA A 208 5.02 -25.27 11.59
C ALA A 208 5.10 -24.21 12.70
N ALA A 209 5.16 -22.91 12.37
CA ALA A 209 5.14 -21.82 13.35
C ALA A 209 3.78 -21.65 14.05
N PHE A 210 2.71 -22.19 13.46
CA PHE A 210 1.35 -22.12 13.99
C PHE A 210 0.89 -23.42 14.67
N GLY A 211 1.75 -24.45 14.68
CA GLY A 211 1.46 -25.72 15.37
C GLY A 211 1.43 -25.56 16.88
N GLY A 212 0.26 -25.77 17.49
CA GLY A 212 0.08 -25.73 18.95
C GLY A 212 -0.18 -24.33 19.53
N VAL A 213 -0.36 -23.32 18.68
CA VAL A 213 -0.76 -21.97 19.14
C VAL A 213 -2.27 -21.93 19.34
N GLN A 214 -2.71 -21.26 20.40
CA GLN A 214 -4.12 -21.10 20.70
C GLN A 214 -4.82 -20.34 19.56
N PRO A 215 -6.07 -20.72 19.20
CA PRO A 215 -6.91 -19.93 18.32
C PRO A 215 -7.00 -18.48 18.81
N SER A 216 -7.07 -17.54 17.88
CA SER A 216 -7.30 -16.14 18.23
C SER A 216 -8.76 -15.99 18.68
N GLU A 217 -8.99 -15.39 19.86
CA GLU A 217 -10.34 -15.18 20.36
C GLU A 217 -11.08 -14.04 19.64
N GLU A 218 -10.33 -13.08 19.08
CA GLU A 218 -10.87 -11.87 18.45
C GLU A 218 -10.31 -11.66 17.04
N SER A 219 -11.14 -11.12 16.14
CA SER A 219 -10.66 -10.68 14.84
C SER A 219 -9.96 -9.32 14.97
N HIS A 220 -8.96 -9.09 14.13
CA HIS A 220 -8.32 -7.77 13.99
C HIS A 220 -7.87 -7.57 12.55
N SER A 221 -7.41 -6.38 12.22
CA SER A 221 -6.80 -6.09 10.93
C SER A 221 -5.43 -5.47 11.11
N ASP A 222 -4.39 -6.18 10.66
CA ASP A 222 -3.01 -5.76 10.72
C ASP A 222 -2.78 -4.53 9.83
N GLY A 223 -2.09 -3.51 10.34
CA GLY A 223 -1.66 -2.36 9.53
C GLY A 223 -2.70 -1.26 9.33
N LEU A 224 -3.84 -1.30 10.02
CA LEU A 224 -4.94 -0.33 9.91
C LEU A 224 -5.34 0.24 11.27
N VAL A 225 -5.97 1.42 11.30
CA VAL A 225 -6.46 2.05 12.54
C VAL A 225 -7.98 1.93 12.64
N PHE A 226 -8.70 2.34 11.59
CA PHE A 226 -10.15 2.35 11.47
C PHE A 226 -10.61 1.35 10.40
N SER A 227 -10.27 0.08 10.61
CA SER A 227 -10.58 -1.04 9.70
C SER A 227 -12.07 -1.07 9.31
N VAL A 228 -12.34 -1.28 8.03
CA VAL A 228 -13.68 -1.50 7.50
C VAL A 228 -14.27 -2.80 8.06
N HIS A 229 -13.51 -3.89 8.12
CA HIS A 229 -14.01 -5.14 8.69
C HIS A 229 -14.40 -5.00 10.17
N GLN A 230 -13.58 -4.34 10.98
CA GLN A 230 -13.88 -4.12 12.41
C GLN A 230 -15.00 -3.10 12.64
N ASN A 231 -15.36 -2.31 11.62
CA ASN A 231 -16.40 -1.29 11.68
C ASN A 231 -17.60 -1.58 10.74
N ILE A 232 -17.73 -2.81 10.22
CA ILE A 232 -18.69 -3.11 9.16
C ILE A 232 -20.15 -2.86 9.60
N ASP A 233 -20.48 -3.19 10.85
CA ASP A 233 -21.82 -2.96 11.40
C ASP A 233 -22.17 -1.46 11.47
N ARG A 234 -21.19 -0.62 11.83
CA ARG A 234 -21.33 0.84 11.87
C ARG A 234 -21.54 1.42 10.49
N LEU A 235 -20.80 0.92 9.50
CA LEU A 235 -20.96 1.30 8.10
C LEU A 235 -22.35 0.92 7.56
N ILE A 236 -22.82 -0.29 7.86
CA ILE A 236 -24.15 -0.76 7.44
C ILE A 236 -25.26 0.06 8.12
N ALA A 237 -25.06 0.45 9.39
CA ALA A 237 -25.97 1.31 10.12
C ALA A 237 -25.96 2.78 9.67
N GLY A 238 -25.05 3.17 8.76
CA GLY A 238 -24.92 4.54 8.29
C GLY A 238 -24.32 5.49 9.33
N GLU A 239 -23.58 4.96 10.31
CA GLU A 239 -22.87 5.77 11.29
C GLU A 239 -21.70 6.54 10.65
N ALA A 240 -21.34 7.67 11.25
CA ALA A 240 -20.20 8.49 10.85
C ALA A 240 -19.04 8.40 11.85
N GLU A 241 -19.16 7.57 12.89
CA GLU A 241 -18.19 7.43 13.98
C GLU A 241 -17.63 6.00 14.01
N PHE A 242 -16.31 5.88 13.94
CA PHE A 242 -15.63 4.61 13.76
C PHE A 242 -14.67 4.32 14.89
N LYS A 243 -14.65 3.06 15.32
CA LYS A 243 -13.78 2.56 16.37
C LYS A 243 -12.35 2.41 15.87
N SER A 244 -11.42 2.83 16.70
CA SER A 244 -10.00 2.57 16.49
C SER A 244 -9.58 1.22 17.05
N GLN A 245 -8.63 0.57 16.39
CA GLN A 245 -7.90 -0.58 16.92
C GLN A 245 -6.85 -0.19 17.98
N PHE A 246 -6.49 1.10 18.08
CA PHE A 246 -5.48 1.65 18.99
C PHE A 246 -6.08 2.80 19.82
N PRO A 247 -7.00 2.51 20.75
CA PRO A 247 -7.76 3.53 21.48
C PRO A 247 -6.87 4.44 22.33
N ASP A 248 -5.77 3.93 22.87
CA ASP A 248 -4.84 4.70 23.72
C ASP A 248 -4.07 5.77 22.92
N ASP A 249 -3.83 5.55 21.63
CA ASP A 249 -3.01 6.41 20.79
C ASP A 249 -3.83 7.32 19.86
N THR A 250 -5.01 6.86 19.44
CA THR A 250 -5.83 7.54 18.41
C THR A 250 -7.25 7.88 18.89
N GLY A 251 -7.57 7.54 20.13
CA GLY A 251 -8.91 7.67 20.70
C GLY A 251 -9.81 6.47 20.34
N GLU A 252 -10.76 6.15 21.21
CA GLU A 252 -11.63 4.97 21.04
C GLU A 252 -12.50 5.06 19.79
N ILE A 253 -13.07 6.25 19.53
CA ILE A 253 -13.99 6.51 18.43
C ILE A 253 -13.60 7.83 17.75
N MET A 254 -13.68 7.87 16.42
CA MET A 254 -13.41 9.09 15.64
C MET A 254 -14.45 9.30 14.54
N HIS A 255 -14.87 10.55 14.35
CA HIS A 255 -15.77 10.94 13.26
C HIS A 255 -15.07 10.89 11.89
N PHE A 256 -15.79 10.47 10.85
CA PHE A 256 -15.29 10.30 9.49
C PHE A 256 -14.57 11.54 8.93
N ASP A 257 -15.10 12.73 9.20
CA ASP A 257 -14.51 13.99 8.74
C ASP A 257 -13.08 14.18 9.26
N ARG A 258 -12.79 13.71 10.48
CA ARG A 258 -11.43 13.75 11.06
C ARG A 258 -10.54 12.69 10.44
N ILE A 259 -11.06 11.48 10.24
CA ILE A 259 -10.34 10.35 9.62
C ILE A 259 -9.90 10.71 8.19
N SER A 260 -10.72 11.51 7.48
CA SER A 260 -10.51 11.87 6.07
C SER A 260 -9.92 13.27 5.85
N ALA A 261 -9.51 13.96 6.91
CA ALA A 261 -9.10 15.37 6.85
C ALA A 261 -7.68 15.62 6.31
N ALA A 262 -6.78 14.62 6.40
CA ALA A 262 -5.37 14.82 6.14
C ALA A 262 -5.09 15.19 4.67
N THR A 263 -4.17 16.12 4.47
CA THR A 263 -3.75 16.60 3.14
C THR A 263 -2.25 16.69 3.07
N GLY A 264 -1.66 16.22 1.98
CA GLY A 264 -0.21 16.21 1.84
C GLY A 264 0.37 17.34 1.01
N HIS A 265 1.69 17.35 0.98
CA HIS A 265 2.53 18.25 0.20
C HIS A 265 3.83 17.56 -0.22
N GLY A 266 4.53 18.14 -1.20
CA GLY A 266 5.82 17.64 -1.66
C GLY A 266 6.98 18.16 -0.81
N GLU A 267 7.88 17.27 -0.41
CA GLU A 267 9.12 17.57 0.31
C GLU A 267 10.33 16.91 -0.38
N ILE A 268 11.48 17.58 -0.32
CA ILE A 268 12.77 17.01 -0.73
C ILE A 268 13.54 16.71 0.56
N VAL A 269 13.83 15.42 0.81
CA VAL A 269 14.68 15.02 1.93
C VAL A 269 16.13 14.88 1.48
N ASP A 270 17.06 15.04 2.42
CA ASP A 270 18.47 14.76 2.12
C ASP A 270 18.60 13.32 1.63
N ALA A 271 19.29 13.14 0.49
CA ALA A 271 19.50 11.82 -0.06
C ALA A 271 20.20 10.95 0.98
N VAL A 272 19.64 9.76 1.24
CA VAL A 272 20.32 8.76 2.06
C VAL A 272 21.54 8.31 1.27
N VAL A 273 22.68 8.93 1.54
CA VAL A 273 23.99 8.44 1.09
C VAL A 273 24.26 7.20 1.92
N ASN A 274 23.99 6.03 1.34
CA ASN A 274 24.50 4.77 1.87
C ASN A 274 26.03 4.74 1.78
#